data_AF-A0AAW9FUS5-F1
#
_entry.id   AF-A0AAW9FUS5-F1
#
_cell.length_a   1.000
_cell.length_b   1.000
_cell.length_c   1.000
_cell.angle_alpha   90.00
_cell.angle_beta   90.00
_cell.angle_gamma   90.00
#
_symmetry.space_group_name_H-M   'P 1'
#
loop_
_entity.id
_entity.type
_entity.pdbx_description
1 polymer ?
#
loop_
_entity_poly.entity_id
_entity_poly.type
_entity_poly.pdbx_seq_one_letter_code
_entity_poly.pdbx_strand_id
1 'polypeptide(L)' 'MTKEAKNERKTKILQGLEKAYERMLKFKKEKNSEIVVIRENKIVRIKP' A
#
# COMPACT_ATOMS: atom_id res chain seq x y z
N MET A 1 9.59 26.34 5.88
CA MET A 1 9.29 25.32 4.83
C MET A 1 8.14 25.84 3.97
N THR A 2 8.35 26.02 2.66
CA THR A 2 7.34 26.61 1.75
C THR A 2 6.18 25.65 1.47
N LYS A 3 5.08 26.18 0.94
CA LYS A 3 3.92 25.35 0.53
C LYS A 3 4.29 24.38 -0.59
N GLU A 4 5.14 24.78 -1.56
CA GLU A 4 5.56 23.85 -2.62
C GLU A 4 6.39 22.70 -2.07
N ALA A 5 7.36 22.97 -1.17
CA ALA A 5 8.18 21.93 -0.56
C ALA A 5 7.35 20.92 0.25
N LYS A 6 6.28 21.38 0.91
CA LYS A 6 5.30 20.51 1.59
C LYS A 6 4.56 19.61 0.59
N ASN A 7 4.09 20.18 -0.52
CA ASN A 7 3.37 19.45 -1.56
C ASN A 7 4.26 18.42 -2.26
N GLU A 8 5.48 18.80 -2.63
CA GLU A 8 6.44 17.89 -3.26
C GLU A 8 6.77 16.70 -2.35
N ARG A 9 7.02 16.97 -1.06
CA ARG A 9 7.26 15.92 -0.06
C ARG A 9 6.05 14.99 0.06
N LYS A 10 4.83 15.53 0.11
CA LYS A 10 3.59 14.75 0.15
C LYS A 10 3.47 13.84 -1.08
N THR A 11 3.74 14.36 -2.28
CA THR A 11 3.69 13.59 -3.53
C THR A 11 4.67 12.43 -3.51
N LYS A 12 5.93 12.65 -3.10
CA LYS A 12 6.94 11.59 -3.00
C LYS A 12 6.55 10.49 -2.01
N ILE A 13 5.95 10.87 -0.87
CA ILE A 13 5.45 9.90 0.12
C ILE A 13 4.34 9.04 -0.48
N LEU A 14 3.34 9.66 -1.13
CA LEU A 14 2.23 8.93 -1.75
C LEU A 14 2.73 7.94 -2.82
N GLN A 15 3.64 8.39 -3.69
CA GLN A 15 4.27 7.52 -4.70
C GLN A 15 5.06 6.36 -4.09
N GLY A 16 5.75 6.60 -2.96
CA GLY A 16 6.46 5.57 -2.24
C GLY A 16 5.52 4.52 -1.64
N LEU A 17 4.42 4.95 -1.04
CA LEU A 17 3.40 4.08 -0.47
C LEU A 17 2.71 3.22 -1.54
N GLU A 18 2.40 3.81 -2.70
CA GLU A 18 1.80 3.09 -3.83
C GLU A 18 2.73 1.98 -4.34
N LYS A 19 4.01 2.31 -4.59
CA LYS A 19 5.02 1.32 -4.99
C LYS A 19 5.23 0.22 -3.95
N ALA A 20 5.20 0.57 -2.66
CA ALA A 20 5.34 -0.41 -1.58
C ALA A 20 4.15 -1.39 -1.56
N TYR A 21 2.93 -0.86 -1.74
CA TYR A 21 1.72 -1.66 -1.81
C TYR A 21 1.73 -2.63 -3.00
N GLU A 22 2.08 -2.16 -4.20
CA GLU A 22 2.21 -3.02 -5.39
C GLU A 22 3.22 -4.16 -5.19
N ARG A 23 4.39 -3.85 -4.62
CA ARG A 23 5.43 -4.86 -4.34
C ARG A 23 4.97 -5.88 -3.31
N MET A 24 4.24 -5.45 -2.28
CA MET A 24 3.68 -6.33 -1.27
C MET A 24 2.65 -7.30 -1.87
N LEU A 25 1.76 -6.81 -2.75
CA LEU A 25 0.80 -7.66 -3.45
C LEU A 25 1.48 -8.71 -4.34
N LYS A 26 2.48 -8.31 -5.14
CA LYS A 26 3.26 -9.24 -5.97
C LYS A 26 3.93 -10.32 -5.12
N PHE A 27 4.62 -9.91 -4.07
CA PHE A 27 5.29 -10.82 -3.14
C PHE A 27 4.29 -11.82 -2.50
N LYS A 28 3.14 -11.34 -2.02
CA LYS A 28 2.12 -12.21 -1.42
C LYS A 28 1.57 -13.23 -2.42
N LYS A 29 1.36 -12.82 -3.67
CA LYS A 29 0.92 -13.70 -4.75
C LYS A 29 1.98 -14.75 -5.10
N GLU A 30 3.23 -14.35 -5.29
CA GLU A 30 4.35 -15.27 -5.58
C GLU A 30 4.58 -16.29 -4.46
N LYS A 31 4.33 -15.89 -3.20
CA LYS A 31 4.48 -16.75 -2.03
C LYS A 31 3.20 -17.49 -1.63
N ASN A 32 2.14 -17.45 -2.44
CA ASN A 32 0.82 -18.03 -2.12
C ASN A 32 0.33 -17.69 -0.70
N SER A 33 0.66 -16.49 -0.23
CA SER A 33 0.42 -16.04 1.14
C SER A 33 -0.87 -15.24 1.23
N GLU A 34 -1.69 -15.52 2.25
CA GLU A 34 -2.95 -14.80 2.47
C GLU A 34 -2.71 -13.29 2.68
N ILE A 35 -3.60 -12.49 2.11
CA ILE A 35 -3.71 -11.05 2.34
C ILE A 35 -4.90 -10.84 3.28
N VAL A 36 -4.66 -10.25 4.45
CA VAL A 36 -5.69 -9.97 5.44
C VAL A 36 -5.94 -8.47 5.48
N VAL A 37 -7.18 -8.06 5.20
CA VAL A 37 -7.60 -6.65 5.15
C VAL A 37 -8.85 -6.43 5.97
N ILE A 38 -9.05 -5.21 6.45
CA ILE A 38 -10.33 -4.80 7.04
C ILE A 38 -11.18 -4.17 5.94
N ARG A 39 -12.37 -4.74 5.69
CA ARG A 39 -13.39 -4.17 4.80
C ARG A 39 -14.71 -4.14 5.56
N GLU A 40 -15.40 -2.99 5.55
CA GLU A 40 -16.70 -2.84 6.20
C GLU A 40 -16.68 -3.29 7.69
N ASN A 41 -15.63 -2.89 8.41
CA ASN A 41 -15.35 -3.29 9.80
C ASN A 41 -15.22 -4.81 10.04
N LYS A 42 -15.05 -5.61 8.97
CA LYS A 42 -14.82 -7.05 9.05
C LYS A 42 -13.42 -7.41 8.56
N ILE A 43 -12.83 -8.42 9.17
CA ILE A 43 -11.57 -9.00 8.72
C ILE A 43 -11.86 -9.92 7.53
N VAL A 44 -11.31 -9.58 6.36
CA VAL A 44 -11.43 -10.36 5.13
C VAL A 44 -10.06 -10.93 4.77
N ARG A 45 -10.03 -12.23 4.46
CA ARG A 45 -8.84 -12.93 3.98
C ARG A 45 -8.97 -13.18 2.49
N ILE A 46 -7.99 -12.73 1.72
CA ILE A 46 -7.90 -12.90 0.28
C ILE A 46 -6.78 -13.91 0.03
N LYS A 47 -7.13 -15.06 -0.52
CA LYS A 47 -6.16 -16.04 -1.03
C LYS A 47 -5.72 -15.60 -2.44
N PRO A 48 -4.42 -15.68 -2.76
CA PRO A 48 -3.89 -15.30 -4.07
C PRO A 48 -4.33 -16.23 -5.21
#